data_AF-A0A399W886-F1
#
_entry.id   AF-A0A399W886-F1
#
_cell.length_a   1.000
_cell.length_b   1.000
_cell.length_c   1.000
_cell.angle_alpha   90.00
_cell.angle_beta   90.00
_cell.angle_gamma   90.00
#
_symmetry.space_group_name_H-M   'P 1'
#
loop_
_entity.id
_entity.type
_entity.pdbx_description
1 polymer ?
#
loop_
_entity_poly.entity_id
_entity_poly.type
_entity_poly.pdbx_seq_one_letter_code
_entity_poly.pdbx_strand_id
1 'polypeptide(L)' 'MKASLQPIITNPYLGKALKNKLADLRSFRVSRFRIICRISGQKLIKIVAIGSRECTYEDTFRLLKGKEGIC' A
#
# COMPACT_ATOMS: atom_id res chain seq x y z
N MET A 1 -4.00 8.84 13.80
CA MET A 1 -3.20 8.38 12.63
C MET A 1 -2.14 7.34 13.01
N LYS A 2 -1.29 7.58 14.02
CA LYS A 2 -0.24 6.61 14.44
C LYS A 2 -0.78 5.21 14.83
N ALA A 3 -1.86 5.15 15.61
CA ALA A 3 -2.48 3.89 16.04
C ALA A 3 -3.00 3.03 14.87
N SER A 4 -3.46 3.68 13.78
CA SER A 4 -4.04 2.99 12.63
C SER A 4 -3.00 2.31 11.74
N LEU A 5 -1.70 2.65 11.90
CA LEU A 5 -0.58 2.03 11.22
C LEU A 5 0.04 0.87 12.01
N GLN A 6 -0.29 0.74 13.31
CA GLN A 6 0.22 -0.34 14.17
C GLN A 6 -0.01 -1.73 13.57
N PRO A 7 -1.19 -2.06 13.00
CA PRO A 7 -1.39 -3.38 12.41
C PRO A 7 -0.45 -3.68 11.23
N ILE A 8 -0.07 -2.65 10.46
CA ILE A 8 0.85 -2.76 9.33
C ILE A 8 2.26 -3.07 9.82
N ILE A 9 2.68 -2.42 10.91
CA ILE A 9 4.00 -2.61 11.54
C ILE A 9 4.08 -3.99 12.22
N THR A 10 3.04 -4.37 12.97
CA THR A 10 3.00 -5.64 13.70
C THR A 10 2.96 -6.84 12.76
N ASN A 11 2.16 -6.78 11.69
CA ASN A 11 2.12 -7.84 10.70
C ASN A 11 1.85 -7.28 9.29
N PRO A 12 2.91 -7.01 8.51
CA PRO A 12 2.78 -6.48 7.16
C PRO A 12 2.15 -7.49 6.19
N TYR A 13 1.98 -8.75 6.56
CA TYR A 13 1.34 -9.76 5.72
C TYR A 13 -0.19 -9.77 5.84
N LEU A 14 -0.78 -8.99 6.76
CA LEU A 14 -2.25 -8.86 6.89
C LEU A 14 -2.90 -8.13 5.71
N GLY A 15 -2.12 -7.35 4.96
CA GLY A 15 -2.59 -6.65 3.78
C GLY A 15 -2.95 -7.62 2.65
N LYS A 16 -3.93 -7.23 1.82
CA LYS A 16 -4.30 -8.01 0.63
C LYS A 16 -3.15 -7.97 -0.38
N ALA A 17 -2.62 -9.14 -0.74
CA ALA A 17 -1.69 -9.23 -1.86
C ALA A 17 -2.38 -8.74 -3.13
N LEU A 18 -1.71 -7.85 -3.87
CA LEU A 18 -2.15 -7.44 -5.19
C LEU A 18 -1.85 -8.57 -6.20
N LYS A 19 -2.38 -8.46 -7.41
CA LYS A 19 -2.25 -9.51 -8.43
C LYS A 19 -1.25 -9.10 -9.52
N ASN A 20 -0.87 -10.07 -10.35
CA ASN A 20 -0.06 -9.87 -11.56
C ASN A 20 1.27 -9.18 -11.26
N LYS A 21 1.60 -8.12 -12.01
CA LYS A 21 2.84 -7.33 -11.88
C LYS A 21 3.03 -6.65 -10.53
N LEU A 22 2.00 -6.64 -9.67
CA LEU A 22 2.02 -6.07 -8.32
C LEU A 22 1.96 -7.15 -7.23
N ALA A 23 2.19 -8.43 -7.54
CA ALA A 23 2.09 -9.53 -6.55
C ALA A 23 2.98 -9.34 -5.31
N ASP A 24 4.06 -8.58 -5.45
CA ASP A 24 4.98 -8.24 -4.37
C ASP A 24 4.50 -7.06 -3.49
N LEU A 25 3.34 -6.47 -3.83
CA LEU A 25 2.71 -5.38 -3.10
C LEU A 25 1.50 -5.85 -2.31
N ARG A 26 1.23 -5.14 -1.21
CA ARG A 26 0.07 -5.35 -0.36
C ARG A 26 -0.73 -4.08 -0.16
N SER A 27 -2.06 -4.23 -0.19
CA SER A 27 -3.01 -3.17 0.08
C SER A 27 -3.56 -3.27 1.50
N PHE A 28 -3.50 -2.15 2.21
CA PHE A 28 -4.03 -1.99 3.56
C PHE A 28 -5.12 -0.93 3.57
N ARG A 29 -6.28 -1.27 4.11
CA ARG A 29 -7.33 -0.29 4.35
C ARG A 29 -7.11 0.34 5.70
N VAL A 30 -6.82 1.64 5.72
CA VAL A 30 -6.67 2.43 6.93
C VAL A 30 -7.74 3.52 6.91
N SER A 31 -8.83 3.29 7.63
CA SER A 31 -10.00 4.19 7.62
C SER A 31 -10.55 4.40 6.18
N ARG A 32 -10.51 5.64 5.68
CA ARG A 32 -10.93 6.03 4.31
C ARG A 32 -9.85 5.87 3.24
N PHE A 33 -8.61 5.57 3.63
CA PHE A 33 -7.48 5.45 2.71
C PHE A 33 -7.09 4.00 2.46
N ARG A 34 -6.49 3.76 1.29
CA ARG A 34 -5.73 2.55 0.96
C ARG A 34 -4.25 2.89 0.90
N ILE A 35 -3.46 2.16 1.68
CA ILE A 35 -2.00 2.25 1.67
C ILE A 35 -1.49 1.05 0.90
N ILE A 36 -0.67 1.30 -0.12
CA ILE A 36 0.02 0.26 -0.88
C ILE A 36 1.45 0.19 -0.39
N CYS A 37 1.84 -0.98 0.10
CA CYS A 37 3.17 -1.23 0.63
C CYS A 37 3.85 -2.37 -0.11
N ARG A 38 5.17 -2.29 -0.21
CA ARG A 38 6.04 -3.39 -0.58
C ARG A 38 6.70 -3.94 0.67
N ILE A 39 6.75 -5.26 0.82
CA ILE A 39 7.51 -5.90 1.89
C ILE A 39 8.86 -6.31 1.31
N SER A 40 9.95 -5.73 1.78
CA SER A 40 11.29 -6.22 1.50
C SER A 40 11.80 -7.04 2.68
N GLY A 41 12.56 -8.10 2.40
CA GLY A 41 13.19 -8.91 3.44
C GLY A 41 13.98 -8.04 4.42
N GLN A 42 13.91 -8.37 5.72
CA GLN A 42 14.39 -7.58 6.87
C GLN A 42 13.41 -6.51 7.41
N LYS A 43 12.11 -6.80 7.46
CA LYS A 43 11.08 -5.99 8.16
C LYS A 43 10.90 -4.56 7.61
N LEU A 44 11.41 -4.27 6.41
CA LEU A 44 11.24 -2.98 5.77
C LEU A 44 9.91 -2.95 5.00
N ILE A 45 9.02 -2.06 5.44
CA ILE A 45 7.74 -1.79 4.79
C ILE A 45 7.91 -0.50 4.00
N LYS A 46 8.04 -0.62 2.67
CA LYS A 46 8.11 0.56 1.81
C LYS A 46 6.69 0.96 1.41
N ILE A 47 6.23 2.13 1.84
CA ILE A 47 4.98 2.71 1.35
C ILE A 47 5.25 3.22 -0.06
N VAL A 48 4.45 2.76 -1.02
CA VAL A 48 4.63 3.08 -2.44
C VAL A 48 3.55 4.04 -2.93
N ALA A 49 2.37 4.00 -2.31
CA ALA A 49 1.26 4.92 -2.56
C ALA A 49 0.30 4.98 -1.37
N ILE A 50 -0.36 6.13 -1.20
CA ILE A 50 -1.50 6.32 -0.30
C ILE A 50 -2.61 6.95 -1.13
N GLY A 51 -3.77 6.30 -1.21
CA GLY A 51 -4.90 6.79 -2.01
C GLY A 51 -6.20 6.83 -1.22
N SER A 52 -7.06 7.81 -1.49
CA SER A 52 -8.47 7.75 -1.06
C SER A 52 -9.20 6.60 -1.76
N ARG A 53 -10.29 6.12 -1.17
CA ARG A 53 -11.10 5.01 -1.70
C ARG A 53 -11.78 5.34 -3.04
N GLU A 54 -11.88 6.62 -3.36
CA GLU A 54 -12.41 7.17 -4.62
C GLU A 54 -11.42 7.08 -5.78
N CYS A 55 -10.13 6.89 -5.52
CA CYS A 55 -9.13 6.79 -6.58
C CYS A 55 -9.20 5.44 -7.30
N THR A 56 -9.18 5.50 -8.63
CA THR A 56 -9.23 4.30 -9.45
C THR A 56 -7.89 3.54 -9.38
N TYR A 57 -7.94 2.22 -9.57
CA TYR A 57 -6.73 1.39 -9.59
C TYR A 57 -5.74 1.84 -10.68
N GLU A 58 -6.25 2.35 -11.80
CA GLU A 58 -5.42 2.88 -12.88
C GLU A 58 -4.62 4.12 -12.47
N ASP A 59 -5.21 5.01 -11.67
CA ASP A 59 -4.50 6.18 -11.14
C ASP A 59 -3.34 5.74 -10.24
N THR A 60 -3.60 4.80 -9.32
CA THR A 60 -2.55 4.23 -8.47
C THR A 60 -1.48 3.53 -9.32
N PHE A 61 -1.87 2.80 -10.37
CA PHE A 61 -0.92 2.11 -11.26
C PHE A 61 -0.04 3.08 -12.05
N ARG A 62 -0.58 4.19 -12.54
CA ARG A 62 0.17 5.25 -13.22
C ARG A 62 1.16 5.94 -12.28
N LEU A 63 0.75 6.23 -11.04
CA LEU A 63 1.64 6.78 -10.01
C LEU A 63 2.77 5.81 -9.63
N LEU A 64 2.46 4.52 -9.49
CA LEU A 64 3.46 3.49 -9.21
C LEU A 64 4.49 3.36 -10.34
N LYS A 65 4.10 3.64 -11.59
CA LYS A 65 5.03 3.70 -12.72
C LYS A 65 5.92 4.96 -12.73
N GLY A 66 5.57 6.02 -11.99
CA GLY A 66 6.27 7.31 -11.95
C GLY A 66 7.15 7.58 -10.72
N LYS A 67 7.12 6.71 -9.71
CA LYS A 67 7.68 6.87 -8.35
C LYS A 67 6.80 7.74 -7.43
N GLU A 68 6.38 7.10 -6.33
CA GLU A 68 5.74 7.67 -5.12
C GLU A 68 4.67 8.74 -5.38
N GLY A 69 3.41 8.33 -5.32
CA GLY A 69 2.27 9.22 -5.53
C GLY A 69 1.24 9.15 -4.41
N ILE A 70 0.59 10.29 -4.18
CA ILE A 70 -0.58 10.42 -3.32
C ILE A 70 -1.78 10.63 -4.25
N CYS A 71 -2.83 9.83 -4.01
CA CYS A 71 -4.07 9.80 -4.76
C CYS A 71 -5.19 10.43 -3.92
#